data_AF-A0A519PHN2-F1
#
_entry.id   AF-A0A519PHN2-F1
#
_cell.length_a   1.000
_cell.length_b   1.000
_cell.length_c   1.000
_cell.angle_alpha   90.00
_cell.angle_beta   90.00
_cell.angle_gamma   90.00
#
_symmetry.space_group_name_H-M   'P 1'
#
loop_
_entity.id
_entity.type
_entity.pdbx_description
1 polymer ?
#
loop_
_entity_poly.entity_id
_entity_poly.type
_entity_poly.pdbx_seq_one_letter_code
_entity_poly.pdbx_strand_id
1 'polypeptide(L)'
;AIRLATEAPEDLSVAEAAWKGGEPQAAIDYAKGLAGHGRLEQAIEVLLGSIKADREWNNGAARALLLEVFDAAGQGSDITRAGRKKLSSILFS
;
A
#
# COMPACT_ATOMS: atom_id res chain seq x y z
N ALA A 1 4.17 -7.47 -17.18
CA ALA A 1 3.39 -8.42 -16.38
C ALA A 1 4.28 -8.97 -15.26
N ILE A 2 3.97 -8.60 -14.03
CA ILE A 2 4.24 -9.29 -12.75
C ILE A 2 5.69 -9.79 -12.54
N ARG A 3 6.56 -8.93 -11.99
CA ARG A 3 7.77 -9.36 -11.24
C ARG A 3 7.57 -9.40 -9.72
N LEU A 4 6.40 -9.02 -9.20
CA LEU A 4 6.13 -9.02 -7.75
C LEU A 4 5.65 -10.37 -7.18
N ALA A 5 5.20 -11.33 -8.00
CA ALA A 5 4.52 -12.53 -7.49
C ALA A 5 5.46 -13.70 -7.12
N THR A 6 6.73 -13.68 -7.51
CA THR A 6 7.64 -14.83 -7.27
C THR A 6 8.30 -14.83 -5.89
N GLU A 7 8.30 -13.71 -5.16
CA GLU A 7 9.01 -13.59 -3.87
C GLU A 7 8.13 -13.03 -2.73
N ALA A 8 6.82 -12.88 -2.94
CA ALA A 8 5.94 -12.43 -1.87
C ALA A 8 5.82 -13.55 -0.82
N PRO A 9 6.15 -13.29 0.47
CA PRO A 9 6.02 -14.30 1.50
C PRO A 9 4.57 -14.77 1.60
N GLU A 10 4.37 -16.09 1.71
CA GLU A 10 3.04 -16.69 1.85
C GLU A 10 2.38 -16.25 3.16
N ASP A 11 3.18 -16.15 4.21
CA ASP A 11 2.79 -15.62 5.51
C ASP A 11 3.13 -14.12 5.62
N LEU A 12 2.11 -13.29 5.70
CA LEU A 12 2.24 -11.84 5.89
C LEU A 12 2.05 -11.39 7.35
N SER A 13 1.81 -12.31 8.28
CA SER A 13 1.44 -12.00 9.67
C SER A 13 2.50 -11.19 10.41
N VAL A 14 3.79 -11.46 10.14
CA VAL A 14 4.91 -10.73 10.74
C VAL A 14 4.92 -9.26 10.27
N ALA A 15 4.79 -9.04 8.96
CA ALA A 15 4.75 -7.69 8.40
C ALA A 15 3.48 -6.94 8.83
N GLU A 16 2.34 -7.64 8.93
CA GLU A 16 1.10 -7.08 9.47
C GLU A 16 1.26 -6.65 10.94
N ALA A 17 1.86 -7.50 11.77
CA ALA A 17 2.08 -7.21 13.19
C ALA A 17 3.04 -6.02 13.38
N ALA A 18 4.15 -5.97 12.62
CA ALA A 18 5.12 -4.87 12.65
C ALA A 18 4.48 -3.55 12.18
N TRP A 19 3.67 -3.57 11.12
CA TRP A 19 2.88 -2.40 10.70
C TRP A 19 1.95 -1.93 11.82
N LYS A 20 1.19 -2.84 12.45
CA LYS A 20 0.33 -2.51 13.60
C LYS A 20 1.11 -2.02 14.82
N GLY A 21 2.38 -2.41 14.94
CA GLY A 21 3.34 -1.92 15.92
C GLY A 21 3.86 -0.51 15.64
N GLY A 22 3.50 0.08 14.50
CA GLY A 22 3.90 1.44 14.12
C GLY A 22 5.20 1.50 13.32
N GLU A 23 5.68 0.38 12.77
CA GLU A 23 6.86 0.38 11.90
C GLU A 23 6.48 0.79 10.47
N PRO A 24 6.93 1.98 9.99
CA PRO A 24 6.54 2.49 8.68
C PRO A 24 7.12 1.67 7.51
N GLN A 25 8.30 1.06 7.68
CA GLN A 25 8.88 0.14 6.69
C GLN A 25 8.00 -1.11 6.52
N ALA A 26 7.50 -1.66 7.63
CA ALA A 26 6.64 -2.84 7.60
C ALA A 26 5.32 -2.60 6.86
N ALA A 27 4.80 -1.37 6.87
CA ALA A 27 3.62 -1.01 6.08
C ALA A 27 3.85 -1.24 4.57
N ILE A 28 5.04 -0.83 4.08
CA ILE A 28 5.41 -0.96 2.68
C ILE A 28 5.59 -2.43 2.32
N ASP A 29 6.31 -3.18 3.14
CA ASP A 29 6.56 -4.60 2.87
C ASP A 29 5.28 -5.42 2.95
N TYR A 30 4.40 -5.11 3.91
CA TYR A 30 3.08 -5.72 4.00
C TYR A 30 2.22 -5.40 2.77
N ALA A 31 2.17 -4.14 2.34
CA ALA A 31 1.41 -3.74 1.15
C ALA A 31 1.95 -4.38 -0.14
N LYS A 32 3.28 -4.52 -0.29
CA LYS A 32 3.89 -5.26 -1.41
C LYS A 32 3.47 -6.72 -1.42
N GLY A 33 3.51 -7.37 -0.26
CA GLY A 33 3.03 -8.74 -0.09
C GLY A 33 1.56 -8.86 -0.50
N LEU A 34 0.69 -8.00 0.05
CA LEU A 34 -0.74 -7.96 -0.29
C LEU A 34 -0.97 -7.78 -1.80
N ALA A 35 -0.24 -6.87 -2.44
CA ALA A 35 -0.35 -6.65 -3.88
C ALA A 35 0.13 -7.86 -4.70
N GLY A 36 1.21 -8.52 -4.29
CA GLY A 36 1.70 -9.77 -4.90
C GLY A 36 0.68 -10.92 -4.80
N HIS A 37 -0.09 -10.96 -3.72
CA HIS A 37 -1.21 -11.90 -3.51
C HIS A 37 -2.53 -11.46 -4.17
N GLY A 38 -2.54 -10.38 -4.96
CA GLY A 38 -3.74 -9.84 -5.60
C GLY A 38 -4.72 -9.14 -4.65
N ARG A 39 -4.36 -8.96 -3.37
CA ARG A 39 -5.15 -8.26 -2.35
C ARG A 39 -4.94 -6.75 -2.42
N LEU A 40 -5.24 -6.17 -3.59
CA LEU A 40 -4.95 -4.77 -3.91
C LEU A 40 -5.70 -3.78 -3.00
N GLU A 41 -6.95 -4.05 -2.65
CA GLU A 41 -7.74 -3.20 -1.76
C GLU A 41 -7.08 -3.07 -0.38
N GLN A 42 -6.63 -4.19 0.19
CA GLN A 42 -5.94 -4.18 1.49
C GLN A 42 -4.59 -3.45 1.40
N ALA A 43 -3.85 -3.64 0.31
CA ALA A 43 -2.60 -2.92 0.08
C ALA A 43 -2.81 -1.40 0.06
N ILE A 44 -3.88 -0.94 -0.60
CA ILE A 44 -4.26 0.48 -0.64
C ILE A 44 -4.53 1.01 0.77
N GLU A 45 -5.33 0.32 1.58
CA GLU A 45 -5.65 0.77 2.94
C GLU A 45 -4.42 0.88 3.84
N VAL A 46 -3.50 -0.09 3.75
CA VAL A 46 -2.23 -0.07 4.51
C VAL A 46 -1.39 1.14 4.12
N LEU A 47 -1.23 1.40 2.81
CA LEU A 47 -0.43 2.52 2.32
C LEU A 47 -1.06 3.88 2.68
N LEU A 48 -2.39 4.00 2.58
CA LEU A 48 -3.09 5.20 3.02
C LEU A 48 -2.92 5.43 4.52
N GLY A 49 -2.96 4.38 5.33
CA GLY A 49 -2.67 4.44 6.76
C GLY A 49 -1.25 4.92 7.04
N SER A 50 -0.26 4.39 6.32
CA SER A 50 1.15 4.81 6.43
C SER A 50 1.33 6.28 6.05
N ILE A 51 0.77 6.73 4.92
CA ILE A 51 0.83 8.13 4.47
C ILE A 51 0.15 9.07 5.47
N LYS A 52 -0.95 8.63 6.10
CA LYS A 52 -1.62 9.40 7.14
C LYS A 52 -0.76 9.53 8.40
N ALA A 53 0.01 8.51 8.75
CA ALA A 53 0.91 8.53 9.90
C ALA A 53 2.15 9.40 9.63
N ASP A 54 2.83 9.18 8.51
CA ASP A 54 3.97 9.99 8.05
C ASP A 54 4.05 9.97 6.52
N ARG A 55 3.74 11.12 5.92
CA ARG A 55 3.66 11.28 4.45
C ARG A 55 5.03 11.37 3.77
N GLU A 56 6.03 11.86 4.48
CA GLU A 56 7.39 12.09 3.94
C GLU A 56 8.33 10.94 4.26
N TRP A 57 7.88 9.98 5.07
CA TRP A 57 8.67 8.83 5.45
C TRP A 57 9.33 8.16 4.23
N ASN A 58 10.65 8.03 4.29
CA ASN A 58 11.48 7.50 3.21
C ASN A 58 11.20 8.17 1.84
N ASN A 59 11.18 9.51 1.81
CA ASN A 59 10.91 10.32 0.61
C ASN A 59 9.55 10.01 -0.05
N GLY A 60 8.54 9.67 0.77
CA GLY A 60 7.21 9.34 0.30
C GLY A 60 7.11 7.96 -0.38
N ALA A 61 7.90 6.99 0.07
CA ALA A 61 7.93 5.63 -0.49
C ALA A 61 6.54 4.96 -0.49
N ALA A 62 5.72 5.18 0.55
CA ALA A 62 4.35 4.67 0.62
C ALA A 62 3.46 5.26 -0.48
N ARG A 63 3.61 6.55 -0.78
CA ARG A 63 2.87 7.22 -1.87
C ARG A 63 3.30 6.69 -3.22
N ALA A 64 4.60 6.50 -3.45
CA ALA A 64 5.11 5.94 -4.70
C ALA A 64 4.51 4.55 -4.98
N LEU A 65 4.58 3.65 -3.98
CA LEU A 65 4.02 2.31 -4.10
C LEU A 65 2.50 2.33 -4.30
N LEU A 66 1.78 3.25 -3.65
CA LEU A 66 0.32 3.38 -3.82
C LEU A 66 -0.06 3.71 -5.27
N LEU A 67 0.74 4.54 -5.94
CA LEU A 67 0.52 4.86 -7.36
C LEU A 67 0.77 3.64 -8.26
N GLU A 68 1.76 2.81 -7.95
CA GLU A 68 2.00 1.54 -8.66
C GLU A 68 0.85 0.54 -8.44
N VAL A 69 0.31 0.45 -7.23
CA VAL A 69 -0.86 -0.39 -6.92
C VAL A 69 -2.10 0.09 -7.69
N PHE A 70 -2.29 1.41 -7.84
CA PHE A 70 -3.37 1.94 -8.69
C PHE A 70 -3.20 1.61 -10.18
N ASP A 71 -1.97 1.61 -10.68
CA ASP A 71 -1.69 1.19 -12.05
C ASP A 71 -2.00 -0.30 -12.24
N ALA A 72 -1.56 -1.14 -11.31
CA ALA A 72 -1.83 -2.58 -11.31
C ALA A 72 -3.32 -2.92 -11.17
N ALA A 73 -4.07 -2.17 -10.36
CA ALA A 73 -5.51 -2.28 -10.20
C ALA A 73 -6.30 -1.76 -11.42
N GLY A 74 -5.66 -0.96 -12.28
CA GLY A 74 -6.28 -0.29 -13.39
C GLY A 74 -6.95 1.04 -12.99
N GLN A 75 -6.67 2.09 -13.75
CA GLN A 75 -7.10 3.46 -13.48
C GLN A 75 -8.63 3.65 -13.42
N GLY A 76 -9.39 2.77 -14.07
CA GLY A 76 -10.86 2.79 -14.10
C GLY A 76 -11.53 2.02 -12.96
N SER A 77 -10.79 1.25 -12.17
CA SER A 77 -11.35 0.39 -11.12
C SER A 77 -11.94 1.19 -9.96
N ASP A 78 -12.99 0.65 -9.35
CA ASP A 78 -13.65 1.26 -8.19
C ASP A 78 -12.70 1.40 -7.00
N ILE A 79 -11.82 0.41 -6.78
CA ILE A 79 -10.80 0.45 -5.71
C ILE A 79 -9.79 1.59 -5.92
N THR A 80 -9.39 1.86 -7.17
CA THR A 80 -8.47 2.96 -7.48
C THR A 80 -9.16 4.31 -7.30
N ARG A 81 -10.43 4.43 -7.71
CA ARG A 81 -11.22 5.66 -7.51
C ARG A 81 -11.40 5.96 -6.03
N ALA A 82 -11.77 4.95 -5.24
CA ALA A 82 -11.93 5.07 -3.79
C ALA A 82 -10.60 5.44 -3.11
N GLY A 83 -9.51 4.75 -3.48
CA GLY A 83 -8.17 5.02 -2.95
C GLY A 83 -7.68 6.44 -3.25
N ARG A 84 -7.83 6.92 -4.49
CA ARG A 84 -7.48 8.29 -4.88
C ARG A 84 -8.27 9.34 -4.10
N LYS A 85 -9.57 9.12 -3.89
CA LYS A 85 -10.40 10.02 -3.07
C LYS A 85 -9.88 10.10 -1.63
N LYS A 86 -9.58 8.96 -1.01
CA LYS A 86 -9.00 8.92 0.35
C LYS A 86 -7.63 9.60 0.41
N LEU A 87 -6.75 9.33 -0.57
CA LEU A 87 -5.43 9.96 -0.65
C LEU A 87 -5.54 11.49 -0.72
N SER A 88 -6.44 12.01 -1.58
CA SER A 88 -6.69 13.45 -1.66
C SER A 88 -7.15 14.00 -0.31
N SER A 89 -8.06 13.32 0.39
CA SER A 89 -8.49 13.74 1.71
C SER A 89 -7.35 13.76 2.73
N ILE A 90 -6.40 12.82 2.68
CA ILE A 90 -5.26 12.79 3.60
C ILE A 90 -4.27 13.92 3.30
N LEU A 91 -4.03 14.24 2.02
CA LEU A 91 -3.04 15.25 1.63
C LEU A 91 -3.50 16.69 1.86
N PHE A 92 -4.81 16.93 1.77
CA PHE A 92 -5.41 18.27 1.85
C PHE A 92 -6.30 18.50 3.08
N SER A 93 -6.25 17.59 4.07
CA SER A 93 -6.85 17.76 5.41
C SER A 93 -5.81 18.19 6.43
#